data_AF-A0AAW9QSC1-F1
#
_entry.id   AF-A0AAW9QSC1-F1
#
_cell.length_a   1.000
_cell.length_b   1.000
_cell.length_c   1.000
_cell.angle_alpha   90.00
_cell.angle_beta   90.00
_cell.angle_gamma   90.00
#
_symmetry.space_group_name_H-M   'P 1'
#
loop_
_entity.id
_entity.type
_entity.pdbx_description
1 polymer ?
#
loop_
_entity_poly.entity_id
_entity_poly.type
_entity_poly.pdbx_seq_one_letter_code
_entity_poly.pdbx_strand_id
1 'polypeptide(L)'
;MSEIAILQAFEGLPDLRRAQGRRHSVSLCLALFTLAVAAGNQGFQAIGDWLQEHRPELTEQFGVKRLPSYSSIRRVLLGIDYRDYAARGVRIFRGQARVRRDGQPRR
;
A
#
# COMPACT_ATOMS: atom_id res chain seq x y z
N MET A 1 -14.68 -8.80 -3.69
CA MET A 1 -13.42 -8.34 -3.06
C MET A 1 -13.51 -6.84 -2.95
N SER A 2 -13.44 -6.27 -1.75
CA SER A 2 -13.49 -4.82 -1.58
C SER A 2 -12.35 -4.17 -2.37
N GLU A 3 -12.69 -3.16 -3.16
CA GLU A 3 -11.77 -2.49 -4.07
C GLU A 3 -10.92 -1.50 -3.25
N ILE A 4 -9.72 -1.91 -2.84
CA ILE A 4 -8.87 -1.07 -1.99
C ILE A 4 -8.12 -0.06 -2.86
N ALA A 5 -8.57 1.20 -2.83
CA ALA A 5 -8.05 2.28 -3.69
C ALA A 5 -6.52 2.42 -3.70
N ILE A 6 -5.85 2.20 -2.55
CA ILE A 6 -4.38 2.27 -2.48
C ILE A 6 -3.69 1.14 -3.26
N LEU A 7 -4.26 -0.07 -3.30
CA LEU A 7 -3.70 -1.16 -4.10
C LEU A 7 -3.86 -0.86 -5.59
N GLN A 8 -5.02 -0.36 -6.00
CA GLN A 8 -5.33 -0.02 -7.38
C GLN A 8 -4.46 1.10 -7.92
N ALA A 9 -4.17 2.11 -7.10
CA ALA A 9 -3.28 3.20 -7.47
C ALA A 9 -1.94 2.66 -8.01
N PHE A 10 -1.44 1.57 -7.44
CA PHE A 10 -0.16 0.96 -7.77
C PHE A 10 -0.24 -0.23 -8.73
N GLU A 11 -1.42 -0.61 -9.22
CA GLU A 11 -1.58 -1.70 -10.19
C GLU A 11 -0.85 -1.42 -11.51
N GLY A 12 -0.22 -2.44 -12.09
CA GLY A 12 0.52 -2.32 -13.35
C GLY A 12 1.90 -1.67 -13.22
N LEU A 13 2.40 -1.44 -12.00
CA LEU A 13 3.82 -1.15 -11.80
C LEU A 13 4.67 -2.39 -12.12
N PRO A 14 5.79 -2.23 -12.84
CA PRO A 14 6.63 -3.37 -13.22
C PRO A 14 7.27 -4.01 -11.98
N ASP A 15 7.21 -5.34 -11.91
CA ASP A 15 7.93 -6.11 -10.88
C ASP A 15 9.30 -6.56 -11.40
N LEU A 16 10.31 -5.73 -11.17
CA LEU A 16 11.70 -6.00 -11.58
C LEU A 16 12.41 -7.04 -10.70
N ARG A 17 11.73 -7.61 -9.69
CA ARG A 17 12.29 -8.68 -8.86
C ARG A 17 12.31 -10.00 -9.64
N ARG A 18 13.29 -10.85 -9.34
CA ARG A 18 13.37 -12.23 -9.83
C ARG A 18 12.10 -13.02 -9.47
N ALA A 19 11.71 -13.98 -10.32
CA ALA A 19 10.47 -14.75 -10.17
C ALA A 19 10.29 -15.43 -8.80
N GLN A 20 11.38 -15.94 -8.19
CA GLN A 20 11.34 -16.53 -6.84
C GLN A 20 10.98 -15.51 -5.72
N GLY A 21 11.06 -14.21 -5.97
CA GLY A 21 10.82 -13.13 -5.00
C GLY A 21 9.39 -12.56 -4.98
N ARG A 22 8.45 -13.12 -5.76
CA ARG A 22 7.14 -12.50 -6.05
C ARG A 22 5.99 -12.95 -5.14
N ARG A 23 6.27 -13.42 -3.91
CA ARG A 23 5.23 -13.87 -2.96
C ARG A 23 4.23 -12.78 -2.56
N HIS A 24 4.65 -11.52 -2.58
CA HIS A 24 3.81 -10.36 -2.29
C HIS A 24 3.79 -9.46 -3.52
N SER A 25 2.62 -8.96 -3.90
CA SER A 25 2.49 -8.06 -5.05
C SER A 25 3.24 -6.75 -4.82
N VAL A 26 3.68 -6.12 -5.91
CA VAL A 26 4.28 -4.78 -5.88
C VAL A 26 3.32 -3.78 -5.24
N SER A 27 2.04 -3.82 -5.62
CA SER A 27 1.00 -2.95 -5.07
C SER A 27 0.87 -3.06 -3.55
N LEU A 28 0.90 -4.28 -2.99
CA LEU A 28 0.84 -4.47 -1.55
C LEU A 28 2.07 -3.91 -0.84
N CYS A 29 3.26 -4.16 -1.37
CA CYS A 29 4.50 -3.63 -0.80
C CYS A 29 4.50 -2.09 -0.78
N LEU A 30 4.04 -1.47 -1.87
CA LEU A 30 3.98 -0.01 -1.97
C LEU A 30 2.89 0.57 -1.09
N ALA A 31 1.70 -0.04 -1.02
CA ALA A 31 0.63 0.40 -0.13
C ALA A 31 1.08 0.40 1.34
N LEU A 32 1.71 -0.69 1.80
CA LEU A 32 2.23 -0.81 3.16
C LEU A 32 3.34 0.20 3.45
N PHE A 33 4.23 0.43 2.48
CA PHE A 33 5.26 1.47 2.59
C PHE A 33 4.65 2.87 2.71
N THR A 34 3.70 3.21 1.84
CA THR A 34 3.02 4.51 1.86
C THR A 34 2.28 4.72 3.18
N LEU A 35 1.58 3.71 3.69
CA LEU A 35 0.88 3.78 4.97
C LEU A 35 1.85 3.96 6.14
N ALA A 36 2.94 3.21 6.19
CA ALA A 36 3.93 3.33 7.25
C ALA A 36 4.56 4.73 7.28
N VAL A 37 4.90 5.28 6.11
CA VAL A 37 5.42 6.66 5.98
C VAL A 37 4.36 7.69 6.39
N ALA A 38 3.10 7.50 5.98
CA ALA A 38 2.00 8.38 6.38
C ALA A 38 1.73 8.34 7.89
N ALA A 39 1.98 7.19 8.54
CA ALA A 39 1.95 7.04 9.99
C ALA A 39 3.18 7.66 10.70
N GLY A 40 4.10 8.29 9.96
CA GLY A 40 5.26 9.00 10.51
C GLY A 40 6.51 8.14 10.66
N ASN A 41 6.53 6.90 10.18
CA ASN A 41 7.71 6.04 10.30
C ASN A 41 8.84 6.49 9.37
N GLN A 42 10.00 6.73 9.96
CA GLN A 42 11.20 7.14 9.24
C GLN A 42 12.24 6.02 9.19
N GLY A 43 12.57 5.58 7.98
CA GLY A 43 13.54 4.51 7.75
C GLY A 43 12.96 3.09 7.82
N PHE A 44 13.71 2.13 7.30
CA PHE A 44 13.22 0.76 7.08
C PHE A 44 13.01 -0.05 8.36
N GLN A 45 13.75 0.27 9.42
CA GLN A 45 13.60 -0.42 10.71
C GLN A 45 12.26 -0.05 11.36
N ALA A 46 11.97 1.25 11.51
CA ALA A 46 10.70 1.74 12.03
C ALA A 46 9.51 1.22 11.20
N ILE A 47 9.63 1.20 9.87
CA ILE A 47 8.61 0.59 8.99
C ILE A 47 8.44 -0.91 9.30
N GLY A 48 9.54 -1.65 9.49
CA GLY A 48 9.50 -3.07 9.84
C GLY A 48 8.78 -3.33 11.16
N ASP A 49 9.09 -2.52 12.18
CA ASP A 49 8.50 -2.61 13.51
C ASP A 49 7.00 -2.28 13.46
N TRP A 50 6.63 -1.19 12.79
CA TRP A 50 5.23 -0.79 12.61
C TRP A 50 4.39 -1.87 11.91
N LEU A 51 4.96 -2.55 10.90
CA LEU A 51 4.29 -3.66 10.22
C LEU A 51 4.07 -4.89 11.11
N GLN A 52 4.97 -5.14 12.07
CA GLN A 52 4.76 -6.24 13.04
C GLN A 52 3.73 -5.86 14.10
N GLU A 53 3.81 -4.63 14.59
CA GLU A 53 2.87 -4.09 15.59
C GLU A 53 1.43 -4.13 15.08
N HIS A 54 1.19 -3.69 13.84
CA HIS A 54 -0.14 -3.62 13.23
C HIS A 54 -0.45 -4.84 12.34
N ARG A 55 0.25 -5.96 12.57
CA ARG A 55 0.18 -7.12 11.69
C ARG A 55 -1.24 -7.67 11.56
N PRO A 56 -2.01 -7.90 12.65
CA PRO A 56 -3.36 -8.44 12.56
C PRO A 56 -4.28 -7.59 11.68
N GLU A 57 -4.34 -6.29 11.95
CA GLU A 57 -5.20 -5.31 11.27
C GLU A 57 -4.84 -5.21 9.79
N LEU A 58 -3.55 -5.15 9.47
CA LEU A 58 -3.09 -5.09 8.09
C LEU A 58 -3.36 -6.39 7.34
N THR A 59 -3.19 -7.55 7.96
CA THR A 59 -3.49 -8.84 7.31
C THR A 59 -4.97 -8.99 7.00
N GLU A 60 -5.83 -8.56 7.91
CA GLU A 60 -7.29 -8.54 7.72
C GLU A 60 -7.68 -7.54 6.62
N GLN A 61 -7.24 -6.28 6.75
CA GLN A 61 -7.57 -5.20 5.82
C GLN A 61 -7.17 -5.51 4.38
N PHE A 62 -5.99 -6.10 4.16
CA PHE A 62 -5.49 -6.44 2.83
C PHE A 62 -5.85 -7.87 2.39
N GLY A 63 -6.54 -8.65 3.23
CA GLY A 63 -6.93 -10.03 2.91
C GLY A 63 -5.75 -10.97 2.63
N VAL A 64 -4.61 -10.77 3.32
CA VAL A 64 -3.38 -11.54 3.09
C VAL A 64 -2.99 -12.35 4.31
N LYS A 65 -2.55 -13.60 4.10
CA LYS A 65 -2.09 -14.48 5.20
C LYS A 65 -0.78 -14.01 5.84
N ARG A 66 0.07 -13.31 5.08
CA ARG A 66 1.40 -12.85 5.51
C ARG A 66 1.69 -11.48 4.91
N LEU A 67 2.25 -10.59 5.72
CA LEU A 67 2.80 -9.33 5.25
C LEU A 67 4.20 -9.52 4.67
N PRO A 68 4.62 -8.69 3.70
CA PRO A 68 6.01 -8.61 3.29
C PRO A 68 6.90 -8.14 4.44
N SER A 69 8.11 -8.68 4.53
CA SER A 69 9.14 -8.12 5.42
C SER A 69 9.63 -6.76 4.91
N TYR A 70 10.26 -5.96 5.79
CA TYR A 70 10.88 -4.69 5.38
C TYR A 70 11.87 -4.90 4.22
N SER A 71 12.62 -6.00 4.22
CA SER A 71 13.58 -6.31 3.16
C SER A 71 12.90 -6.64 1.82
N SER A 72 11.68 -7.16 1.88
CA SER A 72 10.86 -7.41 0.69
C SER A 72 10.30 -6.11 0.11
N ILE A 73 9.87 -5.19 0.97
CA ILE A 73 9.46 -3.83 0.59
C ILE A 73 10.65 -3.07 -0.01
N ARG A 74 11.80 -3.07 0.66
CA ARG A 74 13.04 -2.43 0.17
C ARG A 74 13.42 -2.93 -1.22
N ARG A 75 13.34 -4.24 -1.47
CA ARG A 75 13.62 -4.82 -2.80
C ARG A 75 12.66 -4.35 -3.88
N VAL A 76 11.39 -4.12 -3.55
CA VAL A 76 10.45 -3.50 -4.49
C VAL A 76 10.87 -2.07 -4.76
N LEU A 77 11.10 -1.26 -3.72
CA LEU A 77 11.45 0.15 -3.87
C LEU A 77 12.71 0.38 -4.71
N LEU A 78 13.72 -0.49 -4.59
CA LEU A 78 14.94 -0.42 -5.40
C LEU A 78 14.71 -0.60 -6.91
N GLY A 79 13.60 -1.21 -7.31
CA GLY A 79 13.23 -1.43 -8.71
C GLY A 79 12.12 -0.51 -9.22
N ILE A 80 11.73 0.51 -8.46
CA ILE A 80 10.61 1.39 -8.81
C ILE A 80 11.13 2.79 -9.12
N ASP A 81 10.64 3.37 -10.22
CA ASP A 81 10.83 4.79 -10.50
C ASP A 81 9.99 5.62 -9.51
N TYR A 82 10.65 6.47 -8.73
CA TYR A 82 9.99 7.31 -7.73
C TYR A 82 8.96 8.27 -8.36
N ARG A 83 9.16 8.69 -9.62
CA ARG A 83 8.22 9.58 -10.32
C ARG A 83 6.92 8.85 -10.64
N ASP A 84 7.00 7.61 -11.10
CA ASP A 84 5.81 6.79 -11.38
C ASP A 84 5.10 6.42 -10.06
N TYR A 85 5.85 6.06 -9.01
CA TYR A 85 5.31 5.86 -7.67
C TYR A 85 4.53 7.09 -7.16
N ALA A 86 5.14 8.28 -7.23
CA ALA A 86 4.50 9.51 -6.77
C ALA A 86 3.25 9.86 -7.60
N ALA A 87 3.35 9.80 -8.93
CA ALA A 87 2.24 10.08 -9.83
C ALA A 87 1.04 9.14 -9.62
N ARG A 88 1.32 7.87 -9.32
CA ARG A 88 0.30 6.87 -8.97
C ARG A 88 -0.28 7.08 -7.58
N GLY A 89 0.54 7.42 -6.59
CA GLY A 89 0.09 7.73 -5.23
C GLY A 89 -0.96 8.84 -5.19
N VAL A 90 -0.86 9.85 -6.05
CA VAL A 90 -1.89 10.91 -6.19
C VAL A 90 -3.27 10.35 -6.56
N ARG A 91 -3.34 9.21 -7.28
CA ARG A 91 -4.62 8.60 -7.71
C ARG A 91 -5.44 8.07 -6.55
N ILE A 92 -4.82 7.76 -5.40
CA ILE A 92 -5.49 7.31 -4.18
C ILE A 92 -6.63 8.28 -3.81
N PHE A 93 -6.39 9.58 -3.97
CA PHE A 93 -7.33 10.64 -3.59
C PHE A 93 -8.35 10.97 -4.69
N ARG A 94 -8.12 10.55 -5.94
CA ARG A 94 -9.02 10.86 -7.07
C ARG A 94 -10.32 10.04 -7.03
N GLY A 95 -10.29 8.82 -6.48
CA GLY A 95 -11.48 7.96 -6.32
C GLY A 95 -12.36 8.30 -5.11
N GLN A 96 -11.90 9.19 -4.22
CA GLN A 96 -12.59 9.54 -2.97
C GLN A 96 -13.50 10.77 -3.10
N ALA A 97 -13.51 11.45 -4.25
CA ALA A 97 -14.29 12.67 -4.49
C ALA A 97 -15.81 12.44 -4.68
N ARG A 98 -16.30 11.20 -4.48
CA ARG A 98 -17.72 10.82 -4.67
C ARG A 98 -18.35 10.15 -3.45
N VAL A 99 -18.09 10.61 -2.23
CA VAL A 99 -18.90 10.27 -1.01
C VAL A 99 -18.76 11.47 -0.05
N ARG A 100 -19.74 12.33 0.28
CA ARG A 100 -21.21 12.25 0.37
C ARG A 100 -21.88 13.55 -0.15
N ARG A 101 -22.79 13.46 -1.10
CA ARG A 101 -23.96 14.34 -1.21
C ARG A 101 -25.18 13.45 -1.41
N ASP A 102 -25.74 13.00 -0.30
CA ASP A 102 -27.15 12.64 -0.11
C ASP A 102 -27.35 12.92 1.40
N GLY A 103 -28.11 13.90 1.85
CA GLY A 103 -29.42 14.29 1.35
C GLY A 103 -30.48 13.39 1.99
N GLN A 104 -30.81 13.58 3.28
CA GLN A 104 -32.19 13.46 3.78
C GLN A 104 -32.33 14.04 5.20
N PRO A 105 -33.40 14.81 5.48
CA PRO A 105 -33.73 15.25 6.83
C PRO A 105 -34.31 14.10 7.66
N ARG A 106 -34.12 14.16 8.99
CA ARG A 106 -34.92 13.38 9.96
C ARG A 106 -35.20 14.21 11.22
N ARG A 107 -36.23 15.05 11.12
CA ARG A 107 -37.40 15.22 11.99
C ARG A 107 -37.89 16.66 11.96
#